data_AF-A0A2G9TV65-F1
#
_entry.id   AF-A0A2G9TV65-F1
#
_cell.length_a   1.000
_cell.length_b   1.000
_cell.length_c   1.000
_cell.angle_alpha   90.00
_cell.angle_beta   90.00
_cell.angle_gamma   90.00
#
_symmetry.space_group_name_H-M   'P 1'
#
loop_
_entity.id
_entity.type
_entity.pdbx_description
1 polymer ?
#
loop_
_entity_poly.entity_id
_entity_poly.type
_entity_poly.pdbx_seq_one_letter_code
_entity_poly.pdbx_strand_id
1 'polypeptide(L)'
;MSLHLPHASNQCSDRKLNSCDENADCVQLPDGYTCKCFAGYVDVSSNANLEPGRVCTLSTVCPVQATDLVFLIDGSGSIGSYIFQTEVGVDI
;
A
#
# COMPACT_ATOMS: atom_id res chain seq x y z
N MET A 1 -25.03 -27.62 -21.39
CA MET A 1 -23.73 -27.77 -22.07
C MET A 1 -22.84 -26.64 -21.57
N SER A 2 -22.09 -26.89 -20.49
CA SER A 2 -21.00 -26.02 -20.04
C SER A 2 -19.92 -26.96 -19.53
N LEU A 3 -19.12 -27.47 -20.47
CA LEU A 3 -17.93 -28.26 -20.19
C LEU A 3 -16.90 -27.30 -19.58
N HIS A 4 -16.91 -27.13 -18.26
CA HIS A 4 -15.73 -26.60 -17.58
C HIS A 4 -14.70 -27.72 -17.57
N LEU A 5 -13.80 -27.66 -18.56
CA LEU A 5 -12.67 -28.57 -18.72
C LEU A 5 -11.79 -28.54 -17.45
N PRO A 6 -11.29 -29.69 -16.97
CA PRO A 6 -10.26 -29.74 -15.95
C PRO A 6 -8.92 -29.32 -16.59
N HIS A 7 -8.70 -28.02 -16.75
CA HIS A 7 -7.43 -27.52 -17.33
C HIS A 7 -6.81 -26.31 -16.65
N ALA A 8 -7.25 -25.93 -15.44
CA ALA A 8 -6.44 -25.06 -14.61
C ALA A 8 -5.33 -25.90 -13.98
N SER A 9 -4.28 -26.23 -14.74
CA SER A 9 -2.99 -26.53 -14.13
C SER A 9 -2.69 -25.37 -13.20
N ASN A 10 -2.59 -25.62 -11.89
CA ASN A 10 -2.42 -24.53 -10.94
C ASN A 10 -1.03 -23.90 -11.17
N GLN A 11 -0.97 -22.82 -11.95
CA GLN A 11 0.28 -22.16 -12.32
C GLN A 11 0.96 -21.53 -11.09
N CYS A 12 0.21 -21.31 -10.02
CA CYS A 12 0.74 -20.83 -8.75
C CYS A 12 1.35 -21.95 -7.88
N SER A 13 1.09 -23.24 -8.17
CA SER A 13 1.70 -24.36 -7.44
C SER A 13 3.19 -24.54 -7.72
N ASP A 14 3.69 -24.10 -8.88
CA ASP A 14 5.10 -24.15 -9.24
C ASP A 14 5.53 -22.79 -9.79
N ARG A 15 6.56 -22.20 -9.19
CA ARG A 15 7.11 -20.90 -9.61
C ARG A 15 7.57 -20.90 -11.06
N LYS A 16 7.93 -22.05 -11.65
CA LYS A 16 8.32 -22.17 -13.06
C LYS A 16 7.15 -22.05 -14.04
N LEU A 17 5.91 -22.19 -13.56
CA LEU A 17 4.70 -22.12 -14.39
C LEU A 17 4.07 -20.72 -14.41
N ASN A 18 4.58 -19.79 -13.61
CA ASN A 18 4.16 -18.40 -13.62
C ASN A 18 5.34 -17.46 -13.80
N SER A 19 5.07 -16.23 -14.23
CA SER A 19 6.08 -15.19 -14.41
C SER A 19 5.97 -14.07 -13.37
N CYS A 20 5.28 -14.29 -12.23
CA CYS A 20 5.16 -13.29 -11.18
C CYS A 20 6.54 -12.79 -10.72
N ASP A 21 6.62 -11.51 -10.37
CA ASP A 21 7.78 -10.93 -9.68
C ASP A 21 8.05 -11.67 -8.35
N GLU A 22 9.29 -11.68 -7.86
CA GLU A 22 9.60 -12.26 -6.54
C GLU A 22 8.88 -11.56 -5.38
N ASN A 23 8.49 -10.30 -5.60
CA ASN A 23 7.75 -9.48 -4.65
C ASN A 23 6.25 -9.40 -5.00
N ALA A 24 5.72 -10.42 -5.69
CA ALA A 24 4.31 -10.54 -6.01
C ALA A 24 3.72 -11.88 -5.54
N ASP A 25 2.44 -11.83 -5.16
CA ASP A 25 1.59 -12.98 -4.92
C ASP A 25 1.02 -13.53 -6.23
N CYS A 26 0.95 -14.86 -6.35
CA CYS A 26 0.32 -15.53 -7.49
C CYS A 26 -1.11 -15.93 -7.11
N VAL A 27 -2.08 -15.41 -7.85
CA VAL A 27 -3.50 -15.66 -7.62
C VAL A 27 -4.06 -16.52 -8.75
N GLN A 28 -4.46 -17.75 -8.42
CA GLN A 28 -5.10 -18.65 -9.36
C GLN A 28 -6.50 -18.12 -9.75
N LEU A 29 -6.79 -18.12 -11.04
CA LEU A 29 -8.09 -17.76 -11.62
C LEU A 29 -8.71 -18.99 -12.31
N PRO A 30 -10.02 -18.99 -12.58
CA PRO A 30 -10.68 -20.05 -13.36
C PRO A 30 -10.06 -20.24 -14.76
N ASP A 31 -9.64 -19.13 -15.39
CA ASP A 31 -9.10 -19.11 -16.75
C ASP A 31 -7.59 -18.79 -16.80
N GLY A 32 -6.83 -19.11 -15.74
CA GLY A 32 -5.38 -18.89 -15.70
C GLY A 32 -4.91 -18.40 -14.33
N TYR A 33 -3.99 -17.44 -14.31
CA TYR A 33 -3.49 -16.83 -13.08
C TYR A 33 -3.22 -15.34 -13.27
N THR A 34 -3.19 -14.60 -12.18
CA THR A 34 -2.74 -13.20 -12.15
C THR A 34 -1.70 -13.01 -11.06
N CYS A 35 -0.92 -11.93 -11.14
CA CYS A 35 0.09 -11.60 -10.14
C CYS A 35 -0.24 -10.25 -9.50
N LYS A 36 -0.03 -10.14 -8.20
CA LYS A 36 -0.29 -8.92 -7.44
C LYS A 36 0.90 -8.60 -6.55
N CYS A 37 1.50 -7.41 -6.70
CA CYS A 37 2.59 -6.99 -5.83
C CYS A 37 2.18 -7.03 -4.36
N PHE A 38 3.12 -7.43 -3.49
CA PHE A 38 2.90 -7.43 -2.05
C PHE A 38 2.70 -6.01 -1.51
N ALA A 39 2.12 -5.91 -0.30
CA ALA A 39 2.01 -4.64 0.40
C ALA A 39 3.40 -3.99 0.57
N GLY A 40 3.48 -2.70 0.30
CA GLY A 40 4.75 -1.97 0.29
C GLY A 40 5.50 -2.03 -1.04
N TYR A 41 4.96 -2.68 -2.08
CA TYR A 41 5.50 -2.65 -3.44
C TYR A 41 4.51 -2.01 -4.42
N VAL A 42 5.03 -1.33 -5.43
CA VAL A 42 4.28 -0.69 -6.52
C VAL A 42 4.52 -1.47 -7.81
N ASP A 43 3.42 -1.76 -8.51
CA ASP A 43 3.46 -2.37 -9.84
C ASP A 43 3.91 -1.35 -10.89
N VAL A 44 5.01 -1.66 -11.57
CA VAL A 44 5.55 -0.85 -12.67
C VAL A 44 5.64 -1.66 -13.97
N SER A 45 4.92 -2.78 -14.06
CA SER A 45 4.93 -3.69 -15.21
C SER A 45 4.52 -2.99 -16.51
N SER A 46 3.63 -1.99 -16.42
CA SER A 46 3.21 -1.15 -17.55
C SER A 46 4.38 -0.42 -18.23
N ASN A 47 5.42 -0.04 -17.48
CA ASN A 47 6.58 0.66 -18.04
C ASN A 47 7.38 -0.23 -19.02
N ALA A 48 7.24 -1.54 -18.87
CA ALA A 48 7.86 -2.55 -19.73
C ALA A 48 6.85 -3.22 -20.69
N ASN A 49 5.61 -2.72 -20.78
CA ASN A 49 4.50 -3.33 -21.53
C ASN A 49 4.22 -4.79 -21.11
N LEU A 50 4.35 -5.08 -19.81
CA LEU A 50 4.06 -6.39 -19.23
C LEU A 50 2.71 -6.40 -18.51
N GLU A 51 2.13 -7.58 -18.37
CA GLU A 51 0.96 -7.83 -17.52
C GLU A 51 1.23 -7.42 -16.06
N PRO A 52 0.21 -7.10 -15.26
CA PRO A 52 0.38 -6.69 -13.86
C PRO A 52 1.16 -7.67 -12.99
N GLY A 53 1.86 -7.15 -11.97
CA GLY A 53 2.59 -7.92 -10.98
C GLY A 53 3.81 -8.69 -11.50
N ARG A 54 4.35 -8.29 -12.67
CA ARG A 54 5.57 -8.85 -13.29
C ARG A 54 6.83 -8.04 -12.97
N VAL A 55 6.65 -6.78 -12.57
CA VAL A 55 7.71 -5.91 -12.08
C VAL A 55 7.18 -5.14 -10.86
N CYS A 56 7.66 -5.51 -9.67
CA CYS A 56 7.27 -4.89 -8.41
C CYS A 56 8.47 -4.16 -7.80
N THR A 57 8.33 -2.85 -7.56
CA THR A 57 9.40 -2.02 -6.95
C THR A 57 9.02 -1.59 -5.55
N LEU A 58 9.99 -1.48 -4.64
CA LEU A 58 9.74 -1.07 -3.26
C LEU A 58 9.12 0.32 -3.24
N SER A 59 7.96 0.46 -2.59
CA SER A 59 7.32 1.74 -2.35
C SER A 59 8.15 2.51 -1.32
N THR A 60 8.88 3.51 -1.76
CA THR A 60 9.53 4.49 -0.87
C THR A 60 8.55 5.54 -0.34
N VAL A 61 7.33 5.56 -0.89
CA VAL A 61 6.25 6.41 -0.45
C VAL A 61 5.42 5.64 0.57
N CYS A 62 5.38 6.13 1.80
CA CYS A 62 4.40 5.70 2.77
C CYS A 62 3.05 6.35 2.42
N PRO A 63 1.94 5.59 2.39
CA PRO A 63 0.62 6.19 2.23
C PRO A 63 0.41 7.23 3.33
N VAL A 64 -0.22 8.36 2.99
CA VAL A 64 -0.49 9.43 3.95
C VAL A 64 -1.37 8.82 5.06
N GLN A 65 -0.83 8.74 6.27
CA GLN A 65 -1.55 8.24 7.43
C GLN A 65 -2.06 9.43 8.23
N ALA A 66 -3.32 9.35 8.68
CA ALA A 66 -3.85 10.32 9.62
C ALA A 66 -3.08 10.18 10.93
N THR A 67 -2.35 11.21 11.31
CA THR A 67 -1.65 11.30 12.58
C THR A 67 -2.24 12.45 13.39
N ASP A 68 -2.50 12.19 14.66
CA ASP A 68 -2.91 13.23 15.59
C ASP A 68 -1.69 14.04 15.99
N LEU A 69 -1.62 15.28 15.55
CA LEU A 69 -0.61 16.24 15.98
C LEU A 69 -1.04 16.86 17.31
N VAL A 70 -0.41 16.45 18.40
CA VAL A 70 -0.65 17.01 19.73
C VAL A 70 0.41 18.06 20.03
N PHE A 71 -0.01 19.32 20.06
CA PHE A 71 0.83 20.44 20.49
C PHE A 71 0.66 20.64 21.99
N LEU A 72 1.69 20.32 22.76
CA LEU A 72 1.74 20.64 24.19
C LEU A 72 2.25 22.08 24.34
N ILE A 73 1.36 22.97 24.79
CA ILE A 73 1.70 24.37 25.09
C ILE A 73 1.84 24.51 26.61
N ASP A 74 3.02 24.90 27.09
CA ASP A 74 3.23 25.20 28.51
C ASP A 74 2.64 26.57 28.86
N GLY A 75 1.60 26.56 29.70
CA GLY A 75 0.87 27.74 30.18
C GLY A 75 1.36 28.29 31.51
N SER A 76 2.64 28.12 31.86
CA SER A 76 3.17 28.35 33.22
C SER A 76 3.18 29.81 33.72
N GLY A 77 2.52 30.75 33.02
CA GLY A 77 2.34 32.14 33.48
C GLY A 77 3.60 33.02 33.45
N SER A 78 4.78 32.46 33.17
CA SER A 78 6.06 33.18 33.10
C SER A 78 6.13 34.23 31.98
N ILE A 79 5.25 34.11 30.97
CA ILE A 79 5.16 35.00 29.80
C ILE A 79 3.95 35.97 29.91
N GLY A 80 3.17 35.89 31.00
CA GLY A 80 1.97 36.69 31.21
C GLY A 80 0.73 36.11 30.54
N SER A 81 -0.40 36.12 31.27
CA SER A 81 -1.69 35.52 30.85
C SER A 81 -2.28 36.11 29.57
N TYR A 82 -1.89 37.34 29.21
CA TYR A 82 -2.47 38.04 28.05
C TYR A 82 -1.96 37.49 26.71
N ILE A 83 -0.70 37.00 26.65
CA ILE A 83 -0.13 36.41 25.43
C ILE A 83 -0.81 35.08 25.07
N PHE A 84 -1.18 34.29 26.09
CA PHE A 84 -1.92 33.03 25.89
C PHE A 84 -3.34 33.29 25.38
N GLN A 85 -3.99 34.37 25.79
CA GLN A 85 -5.35 34.72 25.36
C GLN A 85 -5.39 35.31 23.95
N THR A 86 -4.44 36.19 23.58
CA THR A 86 -4.49 36.89 22.29
C THR A 86 -3.94 36.09 21.11
N GLU A 87 -2.93 35.23 21.32
CA GLU A 87 -2.26 34.52 20.22
C GLU A 87 -2.67 33.05 20.10
N VAL A 88 -3.06 32.40 21.20
CA VAL A 88 -3.39 30.97 21.24
C VAL A 88 -4.91 30.73 21.30
N GLY A 89 -5.70 31.74 21.70
CA GLY A 89 -7.17 31.68 21.66
C GLY A 89 -7.79 30.67 22.62
N VAL A 90 -7.09 30.36 23.73
CA VAL A 90 -7.60 29.49 24.79
C VAL A 90 -8.03 30.35 25.96
N ASP A 91 -9.35 30.46 26.16
CA ASP A 91 -9.92 30.99 27.41
C ASP A 91 -9.71 29.95 28.50
N ILE A 92 -8.88 30.28 29.50
CA ILE A 92 -8.71 29.46 30.71
C ILE A 92 -9.72 29.82 31.78
#